data_AF-A0A4V3ENM5-F1
#
_entry.id   AF-A0A4V3ENM5-F1
#
_cell.length_a   1.000
_cell.length_b   1.000
_cell.length_c   1.000
_cell.angle_alpha   90.00
_cell.angle_beta   90.00
_cell.angle_gamma   90.00
#
_symmetry.space_group_name_H-M   'P 1'
#
loop_
_entity.id
_entity.type
_entity.pdbx_description
1 polymer ?
#
loop_
_entity_poly.entity_id
_entity_poly.type
_entity_poly.pdbx_seq_one_letter_code
_entity_poly.pdbx_strand_id
1 'polypeptide(L)'
;MSADLPISSKYRSTPAKPVDTEERERLGRQLNDAFTRGELDADDYQHRLDTLYGASTLGELVPVVSGLAPLATFEEPEIVKQTGRPGEVGQPTDGRRFGLVLFAVLAAAVVLLVILGVIFLAVL
;
A
#
# COMPACT_ATOMS: atom_id res chain seq x y z
N MET A 1 2.94 0.15 28.92
CA MET A 1 4.23 0.54 28.33
C MET A 1 3.92 1.31 27.06
N SER A 2 3.98 2.64 27.12
CA SER A 2 3.74 3.49 25.95
C SER A 2 4.86 3.21 24.94
N ALA A 3 4.54 2.61 23.80
CA ALA A 3 5.51 2.35 22.73
C ALA A 3 5.88 3.71 22.10
N ASP A 4 6.84 4.39 22.71
CA ASP A 4 7.38 5.64 22.21
C ASP A 4 8.03 5.37 20.85
N LEU A 5 7.53 6.02 19.79
CA LEU A 5 7.97 5.74 18.43
C LEU A 5 9.49 5.95 18.30
N PRO A 6 10.21 5.06 17.59
CA PRO A 6 11.61 5.27 17.30
C PRO A 6 11.86 6.64 16.65
N ILE A 7 12.99 7.28 16.98
CA ILE A 7 13.37 8.58 16.42
C ILE A 7 13.47 8.52 14.88
N SER A 8 13.85 7.36 14.33
CA SER A 8 13.92 7.10 12.89
C SER A 8 12.55 6.88 12.22
N SER A 9 11.44 6.87 12.97
CA SER A 9 10.11 6.74 12.37
C SER A 9 9.81 7.93 11.45
N LYS A 10 9.19 7.64 10.29
CA LYS A 10 8.76 8.62 9.28
C LYS A 10 8.01 9.82 9.91
N TYR A 11 7.14 9.54 10.89
CA TYR A 11 6.32 10.53 11.58
C TYR A 11 7.11 11.51 12.46
N ARG A 12 8.26 11.08 13.00
CA ARG A 12 9.16 11.93 13.79
C ARG A 12 10.26 12.58 12.97
N SER A 13 10.76 11.91 11.93
CA SER A 13 11.84 12.42 11.08
C SER A 13 11.36 13.44 10.05
N THR A 14 10.11 13.32 9.59
CA THR A 14 9.50 14.23 8.60
C THR A 14 8.16 14.79 9.05
N PRO A 15 8.08 15.44 10.23
CA PRO A 15 6.80 15.79 10.86
C PRO A 15 6.00 16.81 10.05
N ALA A 16 6.67 17.75 9.37
CA ALA A 16 6.03 18.80 8.57
C ALA A 16 5.55 18.32 7.18
N LYS A 17 5.88 17.09 6.78
CA LYS A 17 5.45 16.57 5.47
C LYS A 17 3.92 16.37 5.48
N PRO A 18 3.21 16.75 4.41
CA PRO A 18 1.77 16.50 4.31
C PRO A 18 1.45 15.00 4.35
N VAL A 19 0.30 14.66 4.93
CA VAL A 19 -0.22 13.29 4.85
C VAL A 19 -0.86 13.06 3.48
N ASP A 20 -0.33 12.10 2.73
CA ASP A 20 -0.91 11.66 1.46
C ASP A 20 -2.11 10.71 1.66
N THR A 21 -2.93 10.54 0.62
CA THR A 21 -4.14 9.71 0.68
C THR A 21 -3.82 8.24 0.94
N GLU A 22 -2.75 7.73 0.34
CA GLU A 22 -2.32 6.34 0.48
C GLU A 22 -1.98 6.00 1.95
N GLU A 23 -1.26 6.90 2.62
CA GLU A 23 -0.92 6.81 4.03
C GLU A 23 -2.19 6.79 4.90
N ARG A 24 -3.18 7.65 4.61
CA ARG A 24 -4.46 7.65 5.34
C ARG A 24 -5.19 6.33 5.18
N GLU A 25 -5.31 5.84 3.94
CA GLU A 25 -5.99 4.57 3.68
C GLU A 25 -5.28 3.39 4.34
N ARG A 26 -3.95 3.38 4.30
CA ARG A 26 -3.13 2.35 4.96
C ARG A 26 -3.36 2.32 6.46
N LEU A 27 -3.31 3.48 7.13
CA LEU A 27 -3.55 3.58 8.56
C LEU A 27 -5.00 3.27 8.93
N GLY A 28 -5.96 3.67 8.09
CA GLY A 28 -7.38 3.32 8.27
C GLY A 28 -7.60 1.80 8.27
N ARG A 29 -6.99 1.08 7.32
CA ARG A 29 -7.01 -0.39 7.29
C ARG A 29 -6.38 -0.99 8.54
N GLN A 30 -5.20 -0.50 8.94
CA GLN A 30 -4.51 -0.99 10.14
C GLN A 30 -5.34 -0.80 11.42
N LEU A 31 -5.98 0.36 11.59
CA LEU A 31 -6.88 0.61 12.71
C LEU A 31 -8.08 -0.34 12.69
N ASN A 32 -8.70 -0.54 11.52
CA ASN A 32 -9.81 -1.46 11.34
C ASN A 32 -9.41 -2.91 11.69
N ASP A 33 -8.23 -3.34 11.27
CA ASP A 33 -7.70 -4.68 11.56
C ASP A 33 -7.38 -4.85 13.05
N ALA A 34 -6.87 -3.83 13.72
CA ALA A 34 -6.64 -3.85 15.17
C ALA A 34 -7.95 -3.92 15.95
N PHE A 35 -8.96 -3.12 15.56
CA PHE A 35 -10.30 -3.17 16.14
C PHE A 35 -10.97 -4.53 15.94
N THR A 36 -10.91 -5.08 14.73
CA THR A 36 -11.49 -6.39 14.40
C THR A 36 -10.84 -7.53 15.19
N ARG A 37 -9.53 -7.41 15.52
CA ARG A 37 -8.80 -8.36 16.37
C ARG A 37 -9.07 -8.17 17.87
N GLY A 38 -9.82 -7.14 18.26
CA GLY A 38 -10.10 -6.81 19.66
C GLY A 38 -8.89 -6.22 20.41
N GLU A 39 -7.86 -5.77 19.69
CA GLU A 39 -6.68 -5.11 20.25
C GLU A 39 -6.93 -3.60 20.53
N LEU A 40 -8.02 -3.07 19.98
CA LEU A 40 -8.45 -1.69 20.12
C LEU A 40 -9.94 -1.68 20.46
N ASP A 41 -10.34 -0.91 21.48
CA ASP A 41 -11.76 -0.76 21.80
C ASP A 41 -12.46 0.25 20.87
N ALA A 42 -13.79 0.36 20.99
CA ALA A 42 -14.58 1.19 20.11
C ALA A 42 -14.31 2.69 20.28
N ASP A 43 -14.10 3.16 21.51
CA ASP A 43 -13.90 4.58 21.80
C ASP A 43 -12.51 5.03 21.32
N ASP A 44 -11.49 4.22 21.59
CA ASP A 44 -10.13 4.43 21.09
C ASP A 44 -10.06 4.36 19.56
N TYR A 45 -10.82 3.45 18.94
CA TYR A 45 -10.90 3.36 17.49
C TYR A 45 -11.49 4.63 16.87
N GLN A 46 -12.61 5.13 17.37
CA GLN A 46 -13.22 6.37 16.86
C GLN A 46 -12.31 7.58 17.06
N HIS A 47 -11.74 7.75 18.26
CA HIS A 47 -10.84 8.86 18.54
C HIS A 47 -9.60 8.87 17.61
N ARG A 48 -9.05 7.69 17.32
CA ARG A 48 -7.92 7.55 16.39
C ARG A 48 -8.31 7.81 14.93
N LEU A 49 -9.52 7.43 14.51
CA LEU A 49 -10.03 7.78 13.17
C LEU A 49 -10.22 9.28 13.01
N ASP A 50 -10.81 9.95 14.00
CA ASP A 50 -10.98 11.40 13.99
C ASP A 50 -9.63 12.12 13.87
N THR A 51 -8.64 11.65 14.63
CA THR A 51 -7.26 12.18 14.54
C THR A 51 -6.65 11.92 13.16
N LEU A 52 -6.82 10.72 12.60
CA LEU A 52 -6.27 10.34 11.29
C LEU A 52 -6.83 11.21 10.15
N TYR A 53 -8.14 11.45 10.15
CA TYR A 53 -8.79 12.23 9.10
C TYR A 53 -8.69 13.74 9.33
N GLY A 54 -8.50 14.19 10.57
CA GLY A 54 -8.23 15.60 10.90
C GLY A 54 -6.78 16.03 10.67
N ALA A 55 -5.82 15.10 10.66
CA ALA A 55 -4.41 15.42 10.52
C ALA A 55 -4.05 15.95 9.13
N SER A 56 -3.31 17.06 9.07
CA SER A 56 -2.76 17.61 7.82
C SER A 56 -1.32 17.19 7.59
N THR A 57 -0.56 16.93 8.67
CA THR A 57 0.86 16.63 8.63
C THR A 57 1.20 15.27 9.26
N LEU A 58 2.32 14.66 8.86
CA LEU A 58 2.74 13.36 9.39
C LEU A 58 3.04 13.39 10.89
N GLY A 59 3.47 14.53 11.45
CA GLY A 59 3.73 14.67 12.88
C GLY A 59 2.45 14.57 13.73
N GLU A 60 1.31 15.01 13.19
CA GLU A 60 0.01 14.93 13.86
C GLU A 60 -0.54 13.50 13.94
N LEU A 61 0.00 12.58 13.13
CA LEU A 61 -0.38 11.16 13.15
C LEU A 61 0.34 10.36 14.23
N VAL A 62 1.31 10.93 14.94
CA VAL A 62 2.05 10.26 16.02
C VAL A 62 1.13 9.58 17.06
N PRO A 63 0.06 10.21 17.56
CA PRO A 63 -0.87 9.58 18.50
C PRO A 63 -1.63 8.39 17.89
N VAL A 64 -1.91 8.43 16.59
CA VAL A 64 -2.63 7.36 15.87
C VAL A 64 -1.77 6.11 15.79
N VAL A 65 -0.49 6.27 15.44
CA VAL A 65 0.44 5.15 15.22
C VAL A 65 1.13 4.66 16.49
N SER A 66 1.16 5.49 17.54
CA SER A 66 1.71 5.12 18.83
C SER A 66 0.87 4.01 19.48
N GLY A 67 1.53 2.89 19.81
CA GLY A 67 0.88 1.72 20.41
C GLY A 67 0.12 0.82 19.43
N LEU A 68 0.02 1.17 18.15
CA LEU A 68 -0.41 0.20 17.14
C LEU A 68 0.68 -0.86 16.96
N ALA A 69 0.28 -2.13 16.90
CA ALA A 69 1.19 -3.19 16.53
C ALA A 69 1.83 -2.85 15.18
N PRO A 70 3.17 -2.96 15.04
CA PRO A 70 3.82 -2.77 13.75
C PRO A 70 3.12 -3.66 12.72
N LEU A 71 2.74 -3.10 11.58
CA LEU A 71 2.34 -3.93 10.45
C LEU A 71 3.46 -4.94 10.23
N ALA A 72 3.08 -6.19 10.13
CA ALA A 72 3.98 -7.26 9.81
C ALA A 72 4.50 -7.04 8.38
N THR A 73 5.58 -6.26 8.23
CA THR A 73 6.23 -5.95 6.95
C THR A 73 7.02 -7.15 6.43
N PHE A 74 6.47 -8.37 6.54
CA PHE A 74 7.06 -9.60 5.98
C PHE A 74 7.06 -9.63 4.44
N GLU A 75 6.90 -8.48 3.78
CA GLU A 75 7.57 -8.31 2.49
C GLU A 75 9.06 -8.21 2.76
N GLU A 76 9.70 -9.37 2.95
CA GLU A 76 11.13 -9.50 2.75
C GLU A 76 11.41 -8.91 1.34
N PRO A 77 12.07 -7.74 1.25
CA PRO A 77 12.25 -7.08 -0.03
C PRO A 77 12.97 -8.07 -0.94
N GLU A 78 12.60 -8.15 -2.23
CA GLU A 78 13.21 -9.11 -3.16
C GLU A 78 14.75 -9.01 -3.17
N ILE A 79 15.28 -7.83 -2.86
CA ILE A 79 16.70 -7.52 -2.64
C ILE A 79 17.37 -8.42 -1.57
N VAL A 80 16.61 -8.85 -0.57
CA VAL A 80 17.06 -9.68 0.55
C VAL A 80 16.89 -11.17 0.27
N LYS A 81 16.04 -11.54 -0.71
CA LYS A 81 15.97 -12.92 -1.21
C LYS A 81 17.23 -13.22 -2.03
N GLN A 82 18.34 -13.47 -1.31
CA GLN A 82 19.58 -13.98 -1.89
C GLN A 82 19.32 -15.38 -2.45
N THR A 83 18.89 -15.43 -3.71
CA THR A 83 18.76 -16.67 -4.49
C THR A 83 20.11 -17.16 -5.02
N GLY A 84 21.18 -16.37 -4.85
CA GLY A 84 22.53 -16.67 -5.30
C GLY A 84 23.50 -16.93 -4.15
N ARG A 85 24.56 -17.70 -4.43
CA ARG A 85 25.69 -17.89 -3.51
C ARG A 85 26.51 -16.59 -3.42
N PRO A 86 27.20 -16.32 -2.31
CA PRO A 86 28.11 -15.18 -2.22
C PRO A 86 29.09 -15.17 -3.41
N GLY A 87 28.99 -14.17 -4.29
CA GLY A 87 29.82 -14.01 -5.50
C GLY A 87 29.12 -14.26 -6.84
N GLU A 88 27.85 -14.67 -6.87
CA GLU A 88 27.08 -14.79 -8.12
C GLU A 88 26.40 -13.45 -8.48
N VAL A 89 26.57 -13.01 -9.73
CA VAL A 89 25.83 -11.86 -10.29
C VAL A 89 24.52 -12.35 -10.88
N GLY A 90 23.41 -11.65 -10.56
CA GLY A 90 22.08 -12.01 -11.05
C GLY A 90 22.02 -12.00 -12.58
N GLN A 91 21.44 -13.05 -13.18
CA GLN A 91 21.22 -13.10 -14.62
C GLN A 91 20.14 -12.07 -15.02
N PRO A 92 20.34 -11.32 -16.13
CA PRO A 92 19.32 -10.45 -16.66
C PRO A 92 18.06 -11.25 -17.00
N THR A 93 16.91 -10.82 -16.51
CA THR A 93 15.62 -11.42 -16.86
C THR A 93 15.30 -11.12 -18.33
N ASP A 94 15.01 -12.17 -19.10
CA ASP A 94 14.70 -12.08 -20.52
C ASP A 94 13.36 -11.35 -20.76
N GLY A 95 13.44 -10.05 -21.09
CA GLY A 95 12.29 -9.15 -21.30
C GLY A 95 11.36 -9.52 -22.47
N ARG A 96 11.69 -10.56 -23.24
CA ARG A 96 10.94 -10.97 -24.43
C ARG A 96 9.56 -11.55 -24.13
N ARG A 97 9.35 -12.14 -22.94
CA ARG A 97 8.03 -12.66 -22.52
C ARG A 97 7.05 -11.53 -22.20
N PHE A 98 7.53 -10.42 -21.64
CA PHE A 98 6.69 -9.27 -21.27
C PHE A 98 6.10 -8.58 -22.52
N GLY A 99 6.89 -8.47 -23.59
CA GLY A 99 6.44 -7.88 -24.86
C GLY A 99 5.29 -8.64 -25.52
N LEU A 100 5.29 -9.98 -25.44
CA LEU A 100 4.23 -10.80 -26.04
C LEU A 100 2.90 -10.71 -25.27
N VAL A 101 2.95 -10.68 -23.94
CA VAL A 101 1.75 -10.55 -23.10
C VAL A 101 1.07 -9.20 -23.33
N LEU A 102 1.83 -8.11 -23.39
CA LEU A 102 1.29 -6.77 -23.63
C LEU A 102 0.61 -6.66 -25.01
N PHE A 103 1.23 -7.24 -26.04
CA PHE A 103 0.64 -7.29 -27.38
C PHE A 103 -0.67 -8.08 -27.41
N ALA A 104 -0.71 -9.22 -26.73
CA ALA A 104 -1.92 -10.05 -26.65
C ALA A 104 -3.08 -9.32 -25.95
N VAL A 105 -2.80 -8.61 -24.85
CA VAL A 105 -3.81 -7.82 -24.12
C VAL A 105 -4.34 -6.69 -24.97
N LEU A 106 -3.45 -5.95 -25.67
CA LEU A 106 -3.87 -4.85 -26.53
C LEU A 106 -4.73 -5.34 -27.70
N ALA A 107 -4.35 -6.46 -28.33
CA ALA A 107 -5.14 -7.06 -29.40
C ALA A 107 -6.53 -7.48 -28.91
N ALA A 108 -6.63 -8.10 -27.73
CA ALA A 108 -7.91 -8.48 -27.14
C ALA A 108 -8.80 -7.25 -26.85
N ALA A 109 -8.21 -6.17 -26.33
CA ALA A 109 -8.94 -4.93 -26.06
C ALA A 109 -9.50 -4.29 -27.35
N VAL A 110 -8.71 -4.27 -28.44
CA VAL A 110 -9.16 -3.76 -29.73
C VAL A 110 -10.31 -4.59 -30.30
N VAL A 111 -10.22 -5.92 -30.21
CA VAL A 111 -11.30 -6.82 -30.65
C VAL A 111 -12.58 -6.56 -29.85
N LEU A 112 -12.48 -6.37 -28.53
CA LEU A 112 -13.62 -6.06 -27.68
C LEU A 112 -14.29 -4.73 -28.08
N LEU A 113 -13.49 -3.69 -28.35
CA LEU A 113 -14.00 -2.39 -28.79
C LEU A 113 -14.74 -2.47 -30.12
N VAL A 114 -14.22 -3.26 -31.06
CA VAL A 114 -14.89 -3.50 -32.36
C VAL A 114 -16.24 -4.19 -32.15
N ILE A 115 -16.29 -5.23 -31.32
CA ILE A 115 -17.55 -5.93 -31.00
C ILE A 115 -18.57 -4.98 -30.38
N LEU A 116 -18.15 -4.17 -29.41
CA LEU A 116 -19.03 -3.19 -28.76
C LEU A 116 -19.56 -2.15 -29.76
N GLY A 117 -18.72 -1.66 -30.68
CA GLY A 117 -19.12 -0.72 -31.72
C GLY A 117 -20.16 -1.30 -32.69
N VAL A 118 -20.00 -2.57 -33.09
CA VAL A 118 -20.96 -3.27 -33.96
C VAL A 118 -22.31 -3.43 -33.25
N ILE A 119 -22.31 -3.82 -31.98
CA ILE A 119 -23.54 -3.96 -31.19
C ILE A 119 -24.24 -2.61 -31.05
N PHE A 120 -23.49 -1.54 -30.75
CA PHE A 120 -24.05 -0.19 -30.62
C PHE A 120 -24.72 0.28 -31.92
N LEU A 121 -24.09 0.04 -33.07
CA LEU A 121 -24.66 0.38 -34.39
C LEU A 121 -25.95 -0.42 -34.67
N ALA A 122 -26.02 -1.68 -34.24
CA ALA A 122 -27.17 -2.55 -34.47
C ALA A 122 -28.39 -2.22 -33.59
N VAL A 123 -28.19 -1.51 -32.48
CA VAL A 123 -29.24 -1.15 -31.50
C VAL A 123 -29.78 0.27 -31.71
N LEU A 124 -29.08 1.11 -32.49
CA LEU A 124 -29.50 2.44 -32.90
C LEU A 124 -30.46 2.40 -34.10
#